data_AF-A0A4Q3YHB4-F1
#
_entry.id   AF-A0A4Q3YHB4-F1
#
_cell.length_a   1.000
_cell.length_b   1.000
_cell.length_c   1.000
_cell.angle_alpha   90.00
_cell.angle_beta   90.00
_cell.angle_gamma   90.00
#
_symmetry.space_group_name_H-M   'P 1'
#
loop_
_entity.id
_entity.type
_entity.pdbx_description
1 polymer ?
#
loop_
_entity_poly.entity_id
_entity_poly.type
_entity_poly.pdbx_seq_one_letter_code
_entity_poly.pdbx_strand_id
1 'polypeptide(L)'
;RLQAEHGMGLIMITHNMGVVAETADRVIVQYKGRKIEEADVVSLFESPKSAYTKALLSALPENASGGRLPTITELLSDSQIFEGAVR
;
A
#
# COMPACT_ATOMS: atom_id res chain seq x y z
N ARG A 1 5.94 11.78 -17.56
CA ARG A 1 6.69 12.38 -18.70
C ARG A 1 8.05 12.90 -18.26
N LEU A 2 8.11 13.92 -17.40
CA LEU A 2 9.40 14.51 -16.93
C LEU A 2 10.38 13.49 -16.30
N GLN A 3 9.89 12.55 -15.50
CA GLN A 3 10.75 11.53 -14.88
C GLN A 3 11.44 10.63 -15.94
N ALA A 4 10.66 10.08 -16.88
CA ALA A 4 11.17 9.24 -17.96
C ALA A 4 12.07 10.01 -18.94
N GLU A 5 11.75 11.26 -19.23
CA GLU A 5 12.50 12.11 -20.17
C GLU A 5 13.88 12.54 -19.62
N HIS A 6 14.03 12.66 -18.29
CA HIS A 6 15.27 13.13 -17.66
C HIS A 6 16.01 12.05 -16.84
N GLY A 7 15.52 10.81 -16.82
CA GLY A 7 16.11 9.74 -16.00
C GLY A 7 16.10 10.07 -14.50
N MET A 8 15.10 10.82 -14.04
CA MET A 8 15.05 11.36 -12.68
C MET A 8 14.56 10.31 -11.68
N GLY A 9 15.26 10.18 -10.55
CA GLY A 9 14.73 9.44 -9.40
C GLY A 9 13.60 10.21 -8.73
N LEU A 10 12.45 9.57 -8.53
CA LEU A 10 11.28 10.17 -7.87
C LEU A 10 10.91 9.35 -6.63
N ILE A 11 10.77 10.02 -5.49
CA ILE A 11 10.13 9.46 -4.30
C ILE A 11 8.78 10.17 -4.15
N MET A 12 7.70 9.40 -4.24
CA MET A 12 6.35 9.89 -4.04
C MET A 12 5.79 9.35 -2.72
N ILE A 13 5.21 10.24 -1.91
CA ILE A 13 4.52 9.89 -0.67
C ILE A 13 3.04 10.21 -0.85
N THR A 14 2.19 9.19 -0.81
CA THR A 14 0.74 9.34 -0.99
C THR A 14 -0.01 8.33 -0.14
N HIS A 15 -1.27 8.63 0.13
CA HIS A 15 -2.22 7.72 0.77
C HIS A 15 -3.19 7.08 -0.25
N ASN A 16 -3.10 7.46 -1.52
CA ASN A 16 -4.00 6.98 -2.57
C ASN A 16 -3.33 5.85 -3.37
N MET A 17 -3.86 4.64 -3.26
CA MET A 17 -3.35 3.46 -3.96
C MET A 17 -3.57 3.51 -5.47
N GLY A 18 -4.60 4.19 -5.97
CA GLY A 18 -4.81 4.35 -7.42
C GLY A 18 -3.65 5.13 -8.06
N VAL A 19 -3.16 6.17 -7.38
CA VAL A 19 -1.98 6.93 -7.85
C VAL A 19 -0.72 6.06 -7.80
N VAL A 20 -0.57 5.23 -6.77
CA VAL A 20 0.55 4.28 -6.66
C VAL A 20 0.53 3.29 -7.82
N ALA A 21 -0.64 2.71 -8.13
CA ALA A 21 -0.79 1.73 -9.21
C ALA A 21 -0.42 2.29 -10.59
N GLU A 22 -0.66 3.58 -10.82
CA GLU A 22 -0.37 4.23 -12.12
C GLU A 22 1.09 4.69 -12.26
N THR A 23 1.75 5.04 -11.16
CA THR A 23 2.99 5.85 -11.23
C THR A 23 4.23 5.24 -10.57
N ALA A 24 4.08 4.28 -9.67
CA ALA A 24 5.20 3.73 -8.90
C ALA A 24 5.75 2.44 -9.50
N ASP A 25 7.08 2.31 -9.57
CA ASP A 25 7.74 1.03 -9.90
C ASP A 25 7.87 0.13 -8.66
N ARG A 26 8.22 0.75 -7.52
CA ARG A 26 8.43 0.09 -6.21
C ARG A 26 7.64 0.82 -5.15
N VAL A 27 7.08 0.06 -4.21
CA VAL A 27 6.23 0.58 -3.15
C VAL A 27 6.75 0.14 -1.80
N ILE A 28 6.85 1.10 -0.87
CA ILE A 28 7.11 0.85 0.54
C ILE A 28 5.86 1.25 1.32
N VAL A 29 5.20 0.26 1.93
CA VAL A 29 4.05 0.48 2.80
C VAL A 29 4.56 0.75 4.20
N GLN A 30 4.07 1.83 4.82
CA GLN A 30 4.46 2.22 6.17
C GLN A 30 3.26 2.31 7.11
N TYR A 31 3.50 2.00 8.38
CA TYR A 31 2.56 2.22 9.47
C TYR A 31 3.33 2.70 10.71
N LYS A 32 2.87 3.80 11.32
CA LYS A 32 3.51 4.43 12.50
C LYS A 32 5.03 4.63 12.33
N GLY A 33 5.45 5.08 11.15
CA GLY A 33 6.86 5.35 10.84
C GLY A 33 7.74 4.11 10.70
N ARG A 34 7.14 2.92 10.58
CA ARG A 34 7.86 1.66 10.34
C ARG A 34 7.50 1.11 8.96
N LYS A 35 8.51 0.57 8.28
CA LYS A 35 8.31 -0.21 7.05
C LYS A 35 7.57 -1.49 7.39
N ILE A 36 6.45 -1.71 6.70
CA ILE A 36 5.61 -2.90 6.87
C ILE A 36 5.84 -3.88 5.72
N GLU A 37 5.86 -3.37 4.50
CA GLU A 37 6.04 -4.19 3.30
C GLU A 37 6.76 -3.41 2.21
N GLU A 38 7.51 -4.12 1.39
CA GLU A 38 8.21 -3.58 0.24
C GLU A 38 8.12 -4.57 -0.92
N ALA A 39 7.62 -4.12 -2.06
CA ALA A 39 7.45 -4.91 -3.27
C ALA A 39 7.45 -4.02 -4.52
N ASP A 40 7.56 -4.63 -5.70
CA ASP A 40 7.14 -3.96 -6.94
C ASP A 40 5.62 -3.74 -6.93
N VAL A 41 5.16 -2.77 -7.73
CA VAL A 41 3.74 -2.39 -7.74
C VAL A 41 2.81 -3.54 -8.13
N VAL A 42 3.22 -4.43 -9.04
CA VAL A 42 2.36 -5.53 -9.49
C VAL A 42 2.20 -6.55 -8.37
N SER A 43 3.31 -7.02 -7.80
CA SER A 43 3.30 -7.98 -6.69
C SER A 43 2.54 -7.46 -5.47
N LEU A 44 2.63 -6.15 -5.18
CA LEU A 44 1.93 -5.53 -4.05
C LEU A 44 0.41 -5.63 -4.20
N PHE A 45 -0.12 -5.41 -5.40
CA PHE A 45 -1.57 -5.42 -5.65
C PHE A 45 -2.11 -6.83 -5.90
N GLU A 46 -1.35 -7.71 -6.55
CA GLU A 46 -1.80 -9.07 -6.87
C GLU A 46 -1.60 -10.06 -5.72
N SER A 47 -0.52 -9.92 -4.95
CA SER A 47 -0.13 -10.88 -3.91
C SER A 47 0.52 -10.18 -2.71
N PRO A 48 -0.20 -9.25 -2.04
CA PRO A 48 0.29 -8.60 -0.83
C PRO A 48 0.57 -9.63 0.27
N LYS A 49 1.68 -9.48 0.97
CA LYS A 49 2.11 -10.40 2.04
C LYS A 49 1.63 -9.93 3.40
N SER A 50 1.70 -8.63 3.69
CA SER A 50 1.28 -8.08 4.98
C SER A 50 -0.23 -8.11 5.14
N ALA A 51 -0.69 -8.46 6.34
CA ALA A 51 -2.09 -8.30 6.73
C ALA A 51 -2.56 -6.84 6.56
N TYR A 52 -1.69 -5.87 6.87
CA TYR A 52 -2.00 -4.45 6.74
C TYR A 52 -2.17 -4.03 5.29
N THR A 53 -1.26 -4.44 4.38
CA THR A 53 -1.39 -4.14 2.96
C THR A 53 -2.66 -4.76 2.37
N LYS A 54 -2.98 -6.01 2.74
CA LYS A 54 -4.26 -6.66 2.36
C LYS A 54 -5.46 -5.84 2.81
N ALA A 55 -5.45 -5.38 4.07
CA ALA A 55 -6.54 -4.57 4.62
C ALA A 55 -6.66 -3.21 3.88
N LEU A 56 -5.54 -2.54 3.57
CA LEU A 56 -5.55 -1.30 2.79
C LEU A 56 -6.16 -1.48 1.40
N LEU A 57 -5.78 -2.54 0.68
CA LEU A 57 -6.31 -2.82 -0.65
C LEU A 57 -7.79 -3.22 -0.60
N SER A 58 -8.23 -3.92 0.44
CA SER A 58 -9.65 -4.27 0.64
C SER A 58 -10.53 -3.04 0.89
N ALA A 59 -9.95 -1.95 1.39
CA ALA A 59 -10.64 -0.69 1.65
C ALA A 59 -10.72 0.22 0.40
N LEU A 60 -10.28 -0.25 -0.77
CA LEU A 60 -10.40 0.54 -2.00
C LEU A 60 -11.85 0.61 -2.49
N PRO A 61 -12.31 1.76 -3.02
CA PRO A 61 -13.71 1.96 -3.43
C PRO A 61 -14.20 0.94 -4.47
N GLU A 62 -13.33 0.47 -5.34
CA GLU A 62 -13.64 -0.54 -6.37
C GLU A 62 -14.03 -1.90 -5.76
N ASN A 63 -13.62 -2.16 -4.52
CA ASN A 63 -13.93 -3.37 -3.76
C ASN A 63 -15.15 -3.19 -2.82
N ALA A 64 -15.76 -1.99 -2.79
CA ALA A 64 -16.85 -1.67 -1.89
C ALA A 64 -18.22 -2.11 -2.45
N SER A 65 -18.90 -3.03 -1.76
CA SER A 65 -20.26 -3.48 -2.10
C SER A 65 -21.35 -2.67 -1.35
N GLY A 66 -21.36 -1.35 -1.59
CA GLY A 66 -22.49 -0.46 -1.25
C GLY A 66 -22.68 -0.05 0.23
N GLY A 67 -21.83 -0.54 1.15
CA GLY A 67 -21.84 -0.18 2.57
C GLY A 67 -20.68 0.73 3.01
N ARG A 68 -20.67 1.14 4.28
CA ARG A 68 -19.52 1.82 4.89
C ARG A 68 -18.29 0.90 4.82
N LEU A 69 -17.19 1.41 4.26
CA LEU A 69 -15.93 0.69 4.22
C LEU A 69 -15.37 0.48 5.64
N PRO A 70 -14.84 -0.72 5.95
CA PRO A 70 -14.20 -0.96 7.21
C PRO A 70 -12.91 -0.13 7.33
N THR A 71 -12.63 0.35 8.52
CA THR A 71 -11.36 1.01 8.85
C THR A 71 -10.32 -0.03 9.23
N ILE A 72 -9.04 0.29 9.06
CA ILE A 72 -7.94 -0.61 9.45
C ILE A 72 -8.04 -1.02 10.92
N THR A 73 -8.40 -0.09 11.80
CA THR A 73 -8.55 -0.36 13.24
C THR A 73 -9.68 -1.33 13.57
N GLU A 74 -10.66 -1.48 12.67
CA GLU A 74 -11.71 -2.49 12.80
C GLU A 74 -11.25 -3.86 12.26
N LEU A 75 -10.26 -3.90 11.37
CA LEU A 75 -9.74 -5.13 10.74
C LEU A 75 -8.54 -5.75 11.45
N LEU A 76 -7.67 -4.94 12.06
CA LEU A 76 -6.38 -5.37 12.58
C LEU A 76 -5.99 -4.66 13.87
N SER A 77 -5.35 -5.39 14.77
CA SER A 77 -4.61 -4.86 15.92
C SER A 77 -3.17 -4.49 15.54
N ASP A 78 -2.52 -3.64 16.33
CA ASP A 78 -1.12 -3.25 16.14
C ASP A 78 -0.18 -4.48 16.04
N SER A 79 -0.39 -5.52 16.86
CA SER A 79 0.43 -6.73 16.81
C SER A 79 0.31 -7.48 15.48
N GLN A 80 -0.88 -7.50 14.88
CA GLN A 80 -1.13 -8.12 13.58
C GLN A 80 -0.56 -7.29 12.42
N ILE A 81 -0.52 -5.96 12.56
CA ILE A 81 0.08 -5.07 11.55
C ILE A 81 1.60 -5.26 11.50
N PHE A 82 2.24 -5.44 12.66
CA PHE A 82 3.67 -5.67 12.74
C PHE A 82 4.08 -7.13 12.55
N GLU A 83 3.13 -8.05 12.39
CA GLU A 83 3.40 -9.46 12.11
C GLU A 83 3.96 -9.58 10.67
N GLY A 84 5.24 -9.90 10.56
CA GLY A 84 5.95 -9.95 9.28
C GLY A 84 6.54 -8.61 8.80
N ALA A 85 6.50 -7.54 9.61
CA ALA A 85 7.20 -6.30 9.31
C ALA A 85 8.71 -6.56 9.24
N VAL A 86 9.29 -6.42 8.03
CA VAL A 86 10.72 -6.60 7.80
C VAL A 86 11.46 -5.47 8.52
N ARG A 87 12.38 -5.85 9.43
CA ARG A 87 13.25 -4.92 10.16
C ARG A 87 14.09 -4.06 9.22
#